data_AF-A0A0V0HAV6-F1
#
_entry.id   AF-A0A0V0HAV6-F1
#
_cell.length_a   1.000
_cell.length_b   1.000
_cell.length_c   1.000
_cell.angle_alpha   90.00
_cell.angle_beta   90.00
_cell.angle_gamma   90.00
#
_symmetry.space_group_name_H-M   'P 1'
#
loop_
_entity.id
_entity.type
_entity.pdbx_description
1 polymer ?
#
loop_
_entity_poly.entity_id
_entity_poly.type
_entity_poly.pdbx_seq_one_letter_code
_entity_poly.pdbx_strand_id
1 'polypeptide(L)'
;MVFLKNCFLCPFLVIIIVLLFCFNETKASHEVFRNLQSLSATNPRKYHRTGYHFQPPKHWINDPNGPMYYNGVYHLFYQYNPKGAVWGNIVWAHSVSIDLINWNRVEHAIYPSKVFDKYGTWSGSVTILPDNKPVILYTGIVDANNTQVQNYAIPADVSDPLLRKWIKPDNNPLIVADNSINKTQFRDPTTAWLGRDGQWRMVVGSARRHRGVAILYRSRDFLKWTKAQHPLHSSSKTGNWECPDFF
;
A
#
# COMPACT_ATOMS: atom_id res chain seq x y z
N MET A 1 -58.86 37.74 10.48
CA MET A 1 -57.95 38.58 9.68
C MET A 1 -56.75 38.91 10.57
N VAL A 2 -55.58 38.30 10.26
CA VAL A 2 -54.19 38.60 10.76
C VAL A 2 -53.98 38.52 12.30
N PHE A 3 -53.03 37.76 12.87
CA PHE A 3 -51.58 37.93 12.81
C PHE A 3 -50.79 36.71 13.33
N LEU A 4 -49.82 36.30 12.50
CA LEU A 4 -48.44 35.86 12.76
C LEU A 4 -48.10 35.04 14.02
N LYS A 5 -47.59 33.82 13.77
CA LYS A 5 -46.38 33.32 14.43
C LYS A 5 -45.37 32.89 13.36
N ASN A 6 -44.55 33.85 12.93
CA ASN A 6 -43.37 33.56 12.12
C ASN A 6 -42.32 32.89 13.02
N CYS A 7 -42.16 31.58 12.87
CA CYS A 7 -40.93 30.89 13.25
C CYS A 7 -39.82 31.34 12.29
N PHE A 8 -39.16 32.44 12.60
CA PHE A 8 -37.86 32.74 12.01
C PHE A 8 -36.85 31.74 12.57
N LEU A 9 -36.56 30.68 11.82
CA LEU A 9 -35.29 29.99 12.01
C LEU A 9 -34.20 31.04 11.80
N CYS A 10 -33.41 31.26 12.84
CA CYS A 10 -32.33 32.24 12.85
C CYS A 10 -31.38 31.94 11.67
N PRO A 11 -31.11 32.90 10.77
CA PRO A 11 -30.22 32.67 9.62
C PRO A 11 -28.80 32.25 10.07
N PHE A 12 -28.41 32.60 11.30
CA PHE A 12 -27.20 32.12 11.95
C PHE A 12 -27.16 30.60 12.15
N LEU A 13 -28.30 29.98 12.49
CA LEU A 13 -28.38 28.54 12.71
C LEU A 13 -28.26 27.78 11.38
N VAL A 14 -28.85 28.32 10.30
CA VAL A 14 -28.74 27.75 8.95
C VAL A 14 -27.30 27.87 8.44
N ILE A 15 -26.62 28.99 8.68
CA ILE A 15 -25.20 29.18 8.30
C ILE A 15 -24.28 28.22 9.08
N ILE A 16 -24.52 28.01 10.38
CA ILE A 16 -23.74 27.05 11.19
C ILE A 16 -23.95 25.61 10.70
N ILE A 17 -25.19 25.24 10.36
CA ILE A 17 -25.51 23.92 9.82
C ILE A 17 -24.86 23.72 8.44
N VAL A 18 -24.92 24.72 7.54
CA VAL A 18 -24.26 24.66 6.23
C VAL A 18 -22.74 24.58 6.37
N LEU A 19 -22.14 25.32 7.32
CA LEU A 19 -20.71 25.22 7.62
C LEU A 19 -20.33 23.84 8.16
N LEU A 20 -21.17 23.21 8.99
CA LEU A 20 -20.96 21.85 9.50
C LEU A 20 -21.06 20.79 8.39
N PHE A 21 -21.92 20.98 7.39
CA PHE A 21 -22.07 20.06 6.26
C PHE A 21 -21.09 20.31 5.09
N CYS A 22 -20.44 21.49 5.02
CA CYS A 22 -19.43 21.80 3.99
C CYS A 22 -18.02 21.26 4.32
N PHE A 23 -17.79 20.71 5.51
CA PHE A 23 -16.55 20.02 5.88
C PHE A 23 -16.71 18.49 5.85
N ASN A 24 -17.21 17.95 4.74
CA ASN A 24 -17.04 16.53 4.46
C ASN A 24 -15.60 16.28 3.98
N GLU A 25 -14.64 16.34 4.91
CA GLU A 25 -13.38 15.64 4.70
C GLU A 25 -13.70 14.15 4.60
N THR A 26 -13.60 13.59 3.39
CA THR A 26 -13.63 12.13 3.19
C THR A 26 -12.39 11.54 3.85
N LYS A 27 -12.54 11.11 5.11
CA LYS A 27 -11.50 10.33 5.79
C LYS A 27 -11.65 8.88 5.35
N ALA A 28 -10.57 8.27 4.88
CA ALA A 28 -10.49 6.82 4.83
C ALA A 28 -10.60 6.30 6.27
N SER A 29 -11.79 5.87 6.69
CA SER A 29 -12.00 5.27 8.01
C SER A 29 -11.57 3.81 7.94
N HIS A 30 -10.39 3.50 8.50
CA HIS A 30 -9.95 2.13 8.68
C HIS A 30 -10.34 1.66 10.09
N GLU A 31 -11.53 1.08 10.25
CA GLU A 31 -11.91 0.41 11.50
C GLU A 31 -11.26 -0.98 11.57
N VAL A 32 -10.40 -1.18 12.56
CA VAL A 32 -9.69 -2.45 12.77
C VAL A 32 -10.45 -3.35 13.73
N PHE A 33 -11.07 -4.40 13.20
CA PHE A 33 -11.77 -5.41 13.99
C PHE A 33 -10.82 -6.49 14.52
N ARG A 34 -10.03 -6.17 15.55
CA ARG A 34 -8.97 -7.06 16.09
C ARG A 34 -9.47 -8.47 16.46
N ASN A 35 -10.66 -8.58 17.03
CA ASN A 35 -11.29 -9.85 17.42
C ASN A 35 -11.68 -10.73 16.22
N LEU A 36 -11.78 -10.16 15.01
CA LEU A 36 -12.19 -10.89 13.80
C LEU A 36 -11.00 -11.31 12.91
N GLN A 37 -9.79 -10.78 13.17
CA GLN A 37 -8.61 -10.94 12.28
C GLN A 37 -8.16 -12.40 12.10
N SER A 38 -8.46 -13.26 13.07
CA SER A 38 -8.08 -14.68 13.05
C SER A 38 -9.28 -15.62 13.17
N LEU A 39 -10.49 -15.13 12.88
CA LEU A 39 -11.67 -15.97 12.77
C LEU A 39 -11.80 -16.48 11.34
N SER A 40 -11.95 -17.78 11.18
CA SER A 40 -12.17 -18.39 9.87
C SER A 40 -13.37 -17.75 9.18
N ALA A 41 -13.18 -17.35 7.93
CA ALA A 41 -14.27 -16.84 7.11
C ALA A 41 -15.36 -17.90 6.95
N THR A 42 -16.63 -17.48 7.00
CA THR A 42 -17.73 -18.30 6.49
C THR A 42 -17.61 -18.39 4.97
N ASN A 43 -17.97 -19.54 4.39
CA ASN A 43 -17.98 -19.67 2.94
C ASN A 43 -19.14 -18.83 2.37
N PRO A 44 -18.87 -17.81 1.53
CA PRO A 44 -19.93 -17.05 0.90
C PRO A 44 -20.70 -17.97 -0.05
N ARG A 45 -21.99 -17.67 -0.24
CA ARG A 45 -22.79 -18.36 -1.27
C ARG A 45 -22.13 -18.17 -2.63
N LYS A 46 -22.11 -19.23 -3.46
CA LYS A 46 -21.37 -19.27 -4.74
C LYS A 46 -21.69 -18.08 -5.66
N TYR A 47 -22.94 -17.62 -5.67
CA TYR A 47 -23.39 -16.52 -6.54
C TYR A 47 -22.89 -15.12 -6.12
N HIS A 48 -22.28 -14.97 -4.93
CA HIS A 48 -21.59 -13.73 -4.55
C HIS A 48 -20.11 -13.73 -4.97
N ARG A 49 -19.55 -14.87 -5.38
CA ARG A 49 -18.19 -14.94 -5.92
C ARG A 49 -18.22 -14.62 -7.41
N THR A 50 -17.24 -13.85 -7.84
CA THR A 50 -17.09 -13.52 -9.26
C THR A 50 -16.68 -14.76 -10.05
N GLY A 51 -17.11 -14.85 -11.31
CA GLY A 51 -16.77 -15.98 -12.18
C GLY A 51 -15.40 -15.87 -12.85
N TYR A 52 -14.91 -14.63 -13.04
CA TYR A 52 -13.70 -14.35 -13.84
C TYR A 52 -12.86 -13.17 -13.32
N HIS A 53 -13.25 -12.49 -12.24
CA HIS A 53 -12.37 -11.49 -11.62
C HIS A 53 -11.41 -12.19 -10.65
N PHE A 54 -10.21 -11.64 -10.51
CA PHE A 54 -9.24 -12.15 -9.55
C PHE A 54 -9.79 -12.02 -8.13
N GLN A 55 -9.75 -13.13 -7.38
CA GLN A 55 -9.98 -13.14 -5.94
C GLN A 55 -9.30 -14.36 -5.32
N PRO A 56 -8.80 -14.29 -4.07
CA PRO A 56 -8.31 -15.47 -3.39
C PRO A 56 -9.45 -16.48 -3.16
N PRO A 57 -9.13 -17.77 -2.91
CA PRO A 57 -10.14 -18.79 -2.66
C PRO A 57 -11.05 -18.45 -1.48
N LYS A 58 -10.52 -17.74 -0.47
CA LYS A 58 -11.21 -17.30 0.74
C LYS A 58 -10.48 -16.11 1.35
N HIS A 59 -11.04 -15.57 2.44
CA HIS A 59 -10.46 -14.53 3.30
C HIS A 59 -10.33 -13.15 2.63
N TRP A 60 -9.78 -12.19 3.39
CA TRP A 60 -9.62 -10.80 3.00
C TRP A 60 -8.49 -10.60 1.99
N ILE A 61 -8.77 -9.83 0.94
CA ILE A 61 -7.81 -9.25 0.00
C ILE A 61 -8.00 -7.73 -0.02
N ASN A 62 -6.92 -6.98 -0.23
CA ASN A 62 -6.99 -5.56 -0.55
C ASN A 62 -6.01 -5.22 -1.69
N ASP A 63 -5.03 -4.35 -1.42
CA ASP A 63 -4.20 -3.70 -2.42
C ASP A 63 -3.52 -4.71 -3.35
N PRO A 64 -3.55 -4.49 -4.68
CA PRO A 64 -2.63 -5.18 -5.58
C PRO A 64 -1.21 -4.70 -5.26
N ASN A 65 -0.26 -5.62 -5.24
CA ASN A 65 1.13 -5.36 -4.91
C ASN A 65 2.04 -5.87 -6.02
N GLY A 66 3.05 -5.08 -6.38
CA GLY A 66 4.08 -5.46 -7.33
C GLY A 66 3.63 -6.16 -8.62
N PRO A 67 2.58 -5.71 -9.32
CA PRO A 67 2.21 -6.32 -10.60
C PRO A 67 3.39 -6.20 -11.58
N MET A 68 3.79 -7.31 -12.19
CA MET A 68 4.90 -7.32 -13.15
C MET A 68 4.76 -8.43 -14.19
N TYR A 69 5.51 -8.29 -15.28
CA TYR A 69 5.76 -9.35 -16.23
C TYR A 69 7.23 -9.72 -16.20
N TYR A 70 7.54 -11.00 -16.01
CA TYR A 70 8.89 -11.51 -15.87
C TYR A 70 9.01 -12.85 -16.60
N ASN A 71 9.95 -12.95 -17.55
CA ASN A 71 10.28 -14.19 -18.29
C ASN A 71 9.06 -14.98 -18.82
N GLY A 72 8.08 -14.31 -19.43
CA GLY A 72 6.91 -15.00 -20.00
C GLY A 72 5.72 -15.12 -19.05
N VAL A 73 5.85 -14.69 -17.79
CA VAL A 73 4.86 -14.89 -16.74
C VAL A 73 4.44 -13.55 -16.16
N TYR A 74 3.13 -13.34 -16.02
CA TYR A 74 2.56 -12.24 -15.25
C TYR A 74 2.52 -12.63 -13.77
N HIS A 75 3.01 -11.77 -12.89
CA HIS A 75 2.97 -11.93 -11.44
C HIS A 75 2.04 -10.87 -10.85
N LEU A 76 1.15 -11.32 -9.97
CA LEU A 76 0.33 -10.46 -9.14
C LEU A 76 0.55 -10.84 -7.68
N PHE A 77 1.09 -9.91 -6.91
CA PHE A 77 1.05 -10.00 -5.45
C PHE A 77 -0.13 -9.18 -4.93
N TYR A 78 -0.56 -9.44 -3.71
CA TYR A 78 -1.66 -8.71 -3.10
C TYR A 78 -1.64 -8.85 -1.59
N GLN A 79 -2.08 -7.81 -0.89
CA GLN A 79 -2.29 -7.88 0.54
C GLN A 79 -3.38 -8.92 0.85
N TYR A 80 -3.07 -9.84 1.76
CA TYR A 80 -3.92 -10.97 2.09
C TYR A 80 -3.91 -11.25 3.60
N ASN A 81 -5.07 -11.55 4.17
CA ASN A 81 -5.14 -12.10 5.53
C ASN A 81 -5.25 -13.64 5.47
N PRO A 82 -4.21 -14.39 5.85
CA PRO A 82 -4.27 -15.86 5.81
C PRO A 82 -5.19 -16.47 6.86
N LYS A 83 -5.73 -15.68 7.80
CA LYS A 83 -6.49 -16.17 8.96
C LYS A 83 -7.92 -15.63 9.09
N GLY A 84 -8.37 -14.70 8.25
CA GLY A 84 -9.71 -14.14 8.40
C GLY A 84 -10.23 -13.29 7.25
N ALA A 85 -11.52 -13.00 7.29
CA ALA A 85 -12.25 -12.21 6.27
C ALA A 85 -12.23 -10.69 6.51
N VAL A 86 -11.41 -10.20 7.46
CA VAL A 86 -11.22 -8.77 7.71
C VAL A 86 -9.73 -8.41 7.60
N TRP A 87 -9.42 -7.12 7.52
CA TRP A 87 -8.04 -6.65 7.51
C TRP A 87 -7.25 -7.05 8.78
N GLY A 88 -6.05 -7.59 8.60
CA GLY A 88 -5.14 -8.03 9.66
C GLY A 88 -4.21 -9.14 9.19
N ASN A 89 -3.15 -9.43 9.94
CA ASN A 89 -2.15 -10.47 9.61
C ASN A 89 -1.61 -10.37 8.17
N ILE A 90 -1.46 -9.14 7.65
CA ILE A 90 -1.22 -8.91 6.23
C ILE A 90 0.10 -9.54 5.77
N VAL A 91 -0.01 -10.32 4.71
CA VAL A 91 1.09 -10.88 3.89
C VAL A 91 0.91 -10.45 2.44
N TRP A 92 1.96 -10.55 1.63
CA TRP A 92 1.84 -10.55 0.17
C TRP A 92 1.61 -11.98 -0.31
N ALA A 93 0.35 -12.31 -0.58
CA ALA A 93 0.03 -13.52 -1.32
C ALA A 93 0.38 -13.32 -2.81
N HIS A 94 0.59 -14.42 -3.55
CA HIS A 94 1.16 -14.39 -4.90
C HIS A 94 0.39 -15.32 -5.83
N SER A 95 0.05 -14.81 -7.01
CA SER A 95 -0.47 -15.61 -8.12
C SER A 95 0.23 -15.24 -9.42
N VAL A 96 0.28 -16.21 -10.33
CA VAL A 96 0.94 -16.08 -11.63
C VAL A 96 -0.02 -16.45 -12.76
N SER A 97 0.17 -15.85 -13.92
CA SER A 97 -0.66 -16.07 -15.10
C SER A 97 0.18 -15.95 -16.38
N ILE A 98 -0.30 -16.54 -17.47
CA ILE A 98 0.27 -16.36 -18.82
C ILE A 98 -0.62 -15.46 -19.70
N ASP A 99 -1.81 -15.08 -19.23
CA ASP A 99 -2.83 -14.38 -20.02
C ASP A 99 -3.57 -13.27 -19.25
N LEU A 100 -3.19 -12.99 -17.99
CA LEU A 100 -3.83 -12.06 -17.06
C LEU A 100 -5.28 -12.41 -16.66
N ILE A 101 -5.81 -13.56 -17.09
CA ILE A 101 -7.18 -14.00 -16.83
C ILE A 101 -7.19 -15.25 -15.95
N ASN A 102 -6.38 -16.25 -16.30
CA ASN A 102 -6.29 -17.52 -15.61
C ASN A 102 -5.08 -17.50 -14.66
N TRP A 103 -5.37 -17.57 -13.36
CA TRP A 103 -4.37 -17.36 -12.30
C TRP A 103 -4.10 -18.64 -11.51
N ASN A 104 -2.82 -19.00 -11.38
CA ASN A 104 -2.35 -20.06 -10.51
C ASN A 104 -1.76 -19.45 -9.23
N ARG A 105 -2.19 -19.95 -8.08
CA ARG A 105 -1.64 -19.53 -6.80
C ARG A 105 -0.29 -20.20 -6.56
N VAL A 106 0.64 -19.44 -6.02
CA VAL A 106 1.92 -19.94 -5.53
C VAL A 106 2.11 -19.50 -4.07
N GLU A 107 3.26 -19.79 -3.49
CA GLU A 107 3.60 -19.49 -2.11
C GLU A 107 3.49 -17.99 -1.81
N HIS A 108 3.15 -17.62 -0.56
CA HIS A 108 3.20 -16.22 -0.15
C HIS A 108 4.63 -15.70 -0.27
N ALA A 109 4.81 -14.58 -0.95
CA ALA A 109 6.12 -14.05 -1.27
C ALA A 109 6.76 -13.32 -0.08
N ILE A 110 5.98 -12.45 0.57
CA ILE A 110 6.44 -11.59 1.67
C ILE A 110 5.48 -11.76 2.84
N TYR A 111 6.02 -12.00 4.03
CA TYR A 111 5.25 -12.16 5.27
C TYR A 111 6.08 -11.67 6.47
N PRO A 112 5.46 -11.26 7.59
CA PRO A 112 6.18 -10.86 8.79
C PRO A 112 7.16 -11.94 9.26
N SER A 113 8.46 -11.63 9.27
CA SER A 113 9.47 -12.60 9.74
C SER A 113 10.76 -11.97 10.26
N LYS A 114 10.94 -10.65 10.13
CA LYS A 114 12.11 -9.93 10.63
C LYS A 114 11.69 -8.67 11.39
N VAL A 115 12.62 -8.07 12.13
CA VAL A 115 12.34 -6.91 12.99
C VAL A 115 11.73 -5.72 12.23
N PHE A 116 12.11 -5.54 10.97
CA PHE A 116 11.68 -4.43 10.13
C PHE A 116 10.28 -4.61 9.50
N ASP A 117 9.63 -5.76 9.73
CA ASP A 117 8.26 -6.02 9.26
C ASP A 117 7.43 -6.91 10.20
N LYS A 118 7.87 -7.03 11.46
CA LYS A 118 7.30 -7.93 12.46
C LYS A 118 5.79 -7.76 12.66
N TYR A 119 5.27 -6.54 12.48
CA TYR A 119 3.87 -6.20 12.71
C TYR A 119 3.04 -6.13 11.43
N GLY A 120 3.64 -6.31 10.25
CA GLY A 120 2.93 -6.29 8.97
C GLY A 120 3.84 -6.02 7.78
N THR A 121 3.45 -6.58 6.63
CA THR A 121 4.09 -6.35 5.34
C THR A 121 3.07 -5.70 4.40
N TRP A 122 3.09 -4.38 4.35
CA TRP A 122 2.15 -3.54 3.59
C TRP A 122 2.60 -3.34 2.14
N SER A 123 1.83 -2.56 1.40
CA SER A 123 1.93 -2.39 -0.04
C SER A 123 3.28 -1.86 -0.52
N GLY A 124 3.46 -2.00 -1.82
CA GLY A 124 4.69 -1.69 -2.51
C GLY A 124 4.66 -2.21 -3.94
N SER A 125 5.79 -2.05 -4.61
CA SER A 125 5.91 -2.23 -6.06
C SER A 125 7.15 -3.05 -6.41
N VAL A 126 7.21 -3.51 -7.66
CA VAL A 126 8.38 -4.21 -8.20
C VAL A 126 9.07 -3.33 -9.22
N THR A 127 10.40 -3.26 -9.15
CA THR A 127 11.23 -2.67 -10.19
C THR A 127 12.09 -3.76 -10.82
N ILE A 128 12.09 -3.86 -12.15
CA ILE A 128 13.02 -4.71 -12.88
C ILE A 128 14.29 -3.90 -13.14
N LEU A 129 15.37 -4.25 -12.42
CA LEU A 129 16.68 -3.63 -12.62
C LEU A 129 17.34 -4.11 -13.92
N PRO A 130 18.42 -3.44 -14.38
CA PRO A 130 19.30 -3.98 -15.41
C PRO A 130 19.71 -5.42 -15.13
N ASP A 131 19.98 -6.16 -16.20
CA ASP A 131 20.22 -7.62 -16.18
C ASP A 131 19.02 -8.46 -15.75
N ASN A 132 17.79 -7.94 -15.92
CA ASN A 132 16.56 -8.67 -15.65
C ASN A 132 16.45 -9.15 -14.19
N LYS A 133 16.76 -8.26 -13.23
CA LYS A 133 16.73 -8.57 -11.79
C LYS A 133 15.53 -7.87 -11.14
N PRO A 134 14.42 -8.57 -10.86
CA PRO A 134 13.28 -7.96 -10.19
C PRO A 134 13.58 -7.73 -8.71
N VAL A 135 13.22 -6.56 -8.19
CA VAL A 135 13.34 -6.20 -6.79
C VAL A 135 12.00 -5.67 -6.29
N ILE A 136 11.50 -6.23 -5.20
CA ILE A 136 10.34 -5.69 -4.49
C ILE A 136 10.83 -4.57 -3.58
N LEU A 137 10.15 -3.43 -3.62
CA LEU A 137 10.18 -2.40 -2.58
C LEU A 137 8.83 -2.45 -1.85
N TYR A 138 8.82 -2.50 -0.53
CA TYR A 138 7.57 -2.61 0.24
C TYR A 138 7.66 -1.92 1.60
N THR A 139 6.51 -1.58 2.17
CA THR A 139 6.44 -1.01 3.52
C THR A 139 6.34 -2.10 4.58
N GLY A 140 7.25 -2.11 5.56
CA GLY A 140 7.15 -2.94 6.76
C GLY A 140 6.68 -2.15 7.97
N ILE A 141 6.04 -2.85 8.91
CA ILE A 141 5.61 -2.31 10.20
C ILE A 141 6.47 -2.87 11.33
N VAL A 142 7.13 -1.97 12.06
CA VAL A 142 8.17 -2.35 13.03
C VAL A 142 7.69 -2.42 14.48
N ASP A 143 6.58 -1.75 14.81
CA ASP A 143 6.03 -1.68 16.17
C ASP A 143 4.49 -1.63 16.20
N ALA A 144 3.93 -1.76 17.40
CA ALA A 144 2.48 -1.67 17.62
C ALA A 144 1.88 -0.27 17.37
N ASN A 145 2.72 0.75 17.20
CA ASN A 145 2.31 2.12 16.88
C ASN A 145 2.23 2.36 15.36
N ASN A 146 2.37 1.30 14.55
CA ASN A 146 2.37 1.35 13.10
C ASN A 146 3.49 2.23 12.52
N THR A 147 4.68 2.24 13.15
CA THR A 147 5.86 2.87 12.54
C THR A 147 6.19 2.15 11.22
N GLN A 148 6.16 2.90 10.12
CA GLN A 148 6.34 2.43 8.75
C GLN A 148 7.78 2.68 8.27
N VAL A 149 8.38 1.66 7.66
CA VAL A 149 9.73 1.71 7.07
C VAL A 149 9.72 1.08 5.68
N GLN A 150 10.64 1.50 4.81
CA GLN A 150 10.72 0.95 3.44
C GLN A 150 11.82 -0.10 3.36
N ASN A 151 11.43 -1.28 2.90
CA ASN A 151 12.25 -2.47 2.82
C ASN A 151 12.38 -2.92 1.36
N TYR A 152 13.32 -3.82 1.09
CA TYR A 152 13.39 -4.53 -0.17
C TYR A 152 13.46 -6.04 0.01
N ALA A 153 13.05 -6.75 -1.04
CA ALA A 153 13.21 -8.18 -1.18
C ALA A 153 13.66 -8.54 -2.61
N ILE A 154 14.40 -9.63 -2.73
CA ILE A 154 14.93 -10.16 -3.99
C ILE A 154 14.51 -11.62 -4.15
N PRO A 155 14.35 -12.14 -5.38
CA PRO A 155 14.11 -13.56 -5.57
C PRO A 155 15.25 -14.39 -4.97
N ALA A 156 14.89 -15.52 -4.35
CA ALA A 156 15.87 -16.51 -3.91
C ALA A 156 16.53 -17.23 -5.09
N ASP A 157 15.80 -17.35 -6.20
CA ASP A 157 16.24 -17.97 -7.45
C ASP A 157 15.59 -17.20 -8.62
N VAL A 158 16.41 -16.48 -9.38
CA VAL A 158 15.96 -15.71 -10.55
C VAL A 158 15.66 -16.59 -11.77
N SER A 159 16.08 -17.86 -11.73
CA SER A 159 15.80 -18.86 -12.76
C SER A 159 14.46 -19.56 -12.57
N ASP A 160 13.84 -19.48 -11.38
CA ASP A 160 12.47 -19.93 -11.14
C ASP A 160 11.49 -18.97 -11.86
N PRO A 161 10.84 -19.36 -12.95
CA PRO A 161 9.95 -18.46 -13.68
C PRO A 161 8.74 -18.02 -12.85
N LEU A 162 8.43 -18.76 -11.77
CA LEU A 162 7.33 -18.45 -10.87
C LEU A 162 7.76 -17.54 -9.72
N LEU A 163 9.07 -17.32 -9.52
CA LEU A 163 9.64 -16.50 -8.45
C LEU A 163 9.00 -16.77 -7.08
N ARG A 164 8.91 -18.04 -6.69
CA ARG A 164 8.11 -18.48 -5.53
C ARG A 164 8.68 -18.05 -4.18
N LYS A 165 10.00 -17.88 -4.11
CA LYS A 165 10.72 -17.60 -2.86
C LYS A 165 11.42 -16.26 -2.96
N TRP A 166 11.24 -15.44 -1.93
CA TRP A 166 11.87 -14.12 -1.82
C TRP A 166 12.71 -14.04 -0.55
N ILE A 167 13.90 -13.49 -0.69
CA ILE A 167 14.83 -13.20 0.40
C ILE A 167 14.62 -11.74 0.79
N LYS A 168 14.44 -11.49 2.09
CA LYS A 168 14.48 -10.15 2.69
C LYS A 168 15.85 -9.95 3.34
N PRO A 169 16.77 -9.18 2.74
CA PRO A 169 18.12 -9.04 3.27
C PRO A 169 18.17 -8.36 4.63
N ASP A 170 19.22 -8.64 5.41
CA ASP A 170 19.38 -8.15 6.80
C ASP A 170 19.78 -6.68 6.91
N ASN A 171 20.20 -6.05 5.80
CA ASN A 171 20.44 -4.61 5.74
C ASN A 171 19.17 -3.76 5.59
N ASN A 172 17.98 -4.37 5.75
CA ASN A 172 16.72 -3.65 5.87
C ASN A 172 16.54 -3.02 7.27
N PRO A 173 15.77 -1.92 7.39
CA PRO A 173 15.11 -1.19 6.29
C PRO A 173 16.08 -0.32 5.48
N LEU A 174 15.77 -0.10 4.20
CA LEU A 174 16.53 0.83 3.35
C LEU A 174 16.24 2.29 3.71
N ILE A 175 15.01 2.60 4.15
CA ILE A 175 14.58 3.96 4.48
C ILE A 175 13.73 3.95 5.74
N VAL A 176 14.11 4.84 6.66
CA VAL A 176 13.35 5.19 7.86
C VAL A 176 12.92 6.65 7.79
N ALA A 177 11.77 6.97 8.38
CA ALA A 177 11.30 8.34 8.48
C ALA A 177 12.26 9.19 9.33
N ASP A 178 12.75 10.31 8.78
CA ASP A 178 13.44 11.33 9.56
C ASP A 178 12.44 12.24 10.30
N ASN A 179 12.95 13.20 11.10
CA ASN A 179 12.13 14.11 11.90
C ASN A 179 11.15 14.98 11.09
N SER A 180 11.30 15.06 9.76
CA SER A 180 10.40 15.82 8.88
C SER A 180 9.25 14.98 8.29
N ILE A 181 9.28 13.66 8.49
CA ILE A 181 8.31 12.71 7.94
C ILE A 181 7.45 12.14 9.07
N ASN A 182 6.13 12.09 8.88
CA ASN A 182 5.27 11.37 9.80
C ASN A 182 5.46 9.86 9.63
N LYS A 183 6.10 9.21 10.59
CA LYS A 183 6.43 7.78 10.54
C LYS A 183 5.22 6.82 10.50
N THR A 184 4.00 7.28 10.77
CA THR A 184 2.76 6.48 10.65
C THR A 184 1.97 6.80 9.38
N GLN A 185 2.49 7.70 8.55
CA GLN A 185 1.94 8.13 7.27
C GLN A 185 3.10 8.22 6.26
N PHE A 186 3.77 7.09 6.02
CA PHE A 186 4.96 6.97 5.19
C PHE A 186 5.04 5.57 4.58
N ARG A 187 4.35 5.35 3.46
CA ARG A 187 4.16 4.00 2.91
C ARG A 187 3.98 3.95 1.40
N ASP A 188 3.96 2.74 0.88
CA ASP A 188 3.64 2.38 -0.49
C ASP A 188 4.68 2.93 -1.49
N PRO A 189 5.93 2.42 -1.46
CA PRO A 189 6.95 2.80 -2.42
C PRO A 189 6.55 2.36 -3.83
N THR A 190 6.73 3.27 -4.78
CA THR A 190 6.40 3.03 -6.20
C THR A 190 7.39 2.12 -6.89
N THR A 191 7.03 1.68 -8.10
CA THR A 191 8.04 1.26 -9.08
C THR A 191 9.02 2.41 -9.26
N ALA A 192 10.31 2.08 -9.21
CA ALA A 192 11.37 3.07 -9.36
C ALA A 192 11.69 3.28 -10.84
N TRP A 193 12.13 4.48 -11.20
CA TRP A 193 12.54 4.82 -12.55
C TRP A 193 13.97 5.36 -12.57
N LEU A 194 14.71 5.06 -13.64
CA LEU A 194 16.08 5.52 -13.83
C LEU A 194 16.08 6.84 -14.60
N GLY A 195 16.62 7.90 -13.99
CA GLY A 195 16.79 9.18 -14.66
C GLY A 195 17.97 9.19 -15.64
N ARG A 196 17.97 10.17 -16.54
CA ARG A 196 19.05 10.39 -17.53
C ARG A 196 20.43 10.66 -16.88
N ASP A 197 20.44 11.05 -15.62
CA ASP A 197 21.64 11.26 -14.80
C ASP A 197 22.17 9.97 -14.15
N GLY A 198 21.63 8.81 -14.51
CA GLY A 198 22.02 7.51 -13.98
C GLY A 198 21.60 7.29 -12.52
N GLN A 199 20.61 8.03 -12.02
CA GLN A 199 20.08 7.86 -10.67
C GLN A 199 18.65 7.32 -10.68
N TRP A 200 18.42 6.27 -9.91
CA TRP A 200 17.09 5.78 -9.60
C TRP A 200 16.31 6.81 -8.79
N ARG A 201 15.01 6.82 -9.00
CA ARG A 201 14.03 7.63 -8.28
C ARG A 201 12.84 6.76 -7.93
N MET A 202 12.24 7.02 -6.79
CA MET A 202 10.95 6.46 -6.40
C MET A 202 10.22 7.48 -5.53
N VAL A 203 8.90 7.36 -5.44
CA VAL A 203 8.12 8.10 -4.45
C VAL A 203 7.55 7.20 -3.38
N VAL A 204 7.36 7.77 -2.19
CA VAL A 204 6.65 7.13 -1.08
C VAL A 204 5.53 8.07 -0.65
N GLY A 205 4.32 7.53 -0.49
CA GLY A 205 3.14 8.27 -0.08
C GLY A 205 3.25 8.73 1.37
N SER A 206 2.85 9.98 1.62
CA SER A 206 2.89 10.56 2.96
C SER A 206 1.90 11.71 3.13
N ALA A 207 1.86 12.25 4.36
CA ALA A 207 1.20 13.49 4.69
C ALA A 207 2.06 14.37 5.61
N ARG A 208 1.94 15.69 5.43
CA ARG A 208 2.41 16.70 6.38
C ARG A 208 1.22 17.55 6.80
N ARG A 209 0.71 17.34 8.01
CA ARG A 209 -0.60 17.86 8.46
C ARG A 209 -1.69 17.37 7.49
N HIS A 210 -2.52 18.26 6.94
CA HIS A 210 -3.59 17.92 5.98
C HIS A 210 -3.12 17.94 4.51
N ARG A 211 -1.82 18.01 4.24
CA ARG A 211 -1.26 18.05 2.88
C ARG A 211 -0.70 16.69 2.51
N GLY A 212 -1.23 16.07 1.46
CA GLY A 212 -0.69 14.86 0.87
C GLY A 212 0.62 15.15 0.14
N VAL A 213 1.57 14.22 0.24
CA VAL A 213 2.94 14.41 -0.25
C VAL A 213 3.43 13.13 -0.92
N ALA A 214 3.95 13.24 -2.14
CA ALA A 214 4.75 12.19 -2.78
C ALA A 214 6.23 12.47 -2.48
N ILE A 215 6.77 11.84 -1.44
CA ILE A 215 8.16 12.07 -1.01
C ILE A 215 9.10 11.41 -2.01
N LEU A 216 9.90 12.22 -2.70
CA LEU A 216 10.86 11.75 -3.70
C LEU A 216 12.17 11.30 -3.03
N TYR A 217 12.63 10.09 -3.38
CA TYR A 217 13.95 9.57 -3.04
C TYR A 217 14.79 9.36 -4.29
N ARG A 218 16.12 9.40 -4.13
CA ARG A 218 17.10 9.15 -5.19
C ARG A 218 18.15 8.14 -4.73
N SER A 219 18.61 7.27 -5.63
CA SER A 219 19.68 6.31 -5.35
C SER A 219 20.55 6.07 -6.58
N ARG A 220 21.83 5.77 -6.39
CA ARG A 220 22.74 5.34 -7.47
C ARG A 220 22.81 3.81 -7.59
N ASP A 221 22.62 3.10 -6.48
CA ASP A 221 22.87 1.66 -6.34
C ASP A 221 21.62 0.85 -5.97
N PHE A 222 20.44 1.51 -5.89
CA PHE A 222 19.16 0.93 -5.46
C PHE A 222 19.08 0.54 -3.97
N LEU A 223 20.17 0.70 -3.21
CA LEU A 223 20.27 0.31 -1.81
C LEU A 223 20.32 1.53 -0.89
N LYS A 224 21.15 2.52 -1.23
CA LYS A 224 21.27 3.76 -0.47
C LYS A 224 20.38 4.83 -1.08
N TRP A 225 19.32 5.18 -0.36
CA TRP A 225 18.34 6.16 -0.81
C TRP A 225 18.46 7.47 -0.05
N THR A 226 18.56 8.57 -0.78
CA THR A 226 18.62 9.92 -0.25
C THR A 226 17.34 10.67 -0.58
N LYS A 227 16.66 11.18 0.45
CA LYS A 227 15.46 12.01 0.28
C LYS A 227 15.80 13.28 -0.50
N ALA A 228 15.00 13.65 -1.49
CA ALA A 228 15.12 14.93 -2.16
C ALA A 228 14.69 16.08 -1.23
N GLN A 229 15.21 17.29 -1.48
CA GLN A 229 14.84 18.48 -0.72
C GLN A 229 13.35 18.82 -0.87
N HIS A 230 12.82 18.66 -2.07
CA HIS A 230 11.43 18.88 -2.40
C HIS A 230 10.75 17.55 -2.77
N PRO A 231 9.48 17.34 -2.38
CA PRO A 231 8.72 16.19 -2.86
C PRO A 231 8.52 16.28 -4.38
N LEU A 232 8.16 15.17 -5.01
CA LEU A 232 7.81 15.18 -6.44
C LEU A 232 6.57 16.06 -6.66
N HIS A 233 5.56 15.87 -5.82
CA HIS A 233 4.35 16.69 -5.81
C HIS A 233 3.68 16.67 -4.44
N SER A 234 2.75 17.60 -4.22
CA SER A 234 1.93 17.67 -3.02
C SER A 234 0.68 18.51 -3.23
N SER A 235 -0.41 18.20 -2.53
CA SER A 235 -1.63 19.00 -2.54
C SER A 235 -2.23 19.18 -1.15
N SER A 236 -2.74 20.37 -0.86
CA SER A 236 -3.36 20.69 0.42
C SER A 236 -4.77 20.10 0.53
N LYS A 237 -5.19 19.75 1.75
CA LYS A 237 -6.54 19.23 2.07
C LYS A 237 -6.88 17.89 1.40
N THR A 238 -5.88 17.06 1.13
CA THR A 238 -6.05 15.72 0.56
C THR A 238 -5.79 14.60 1.57
N GLY A 239 -5.29 14.93 2.77
CA GLY A 239 -4.89 13.91 3.74
C GLY A 239 -3.66 13.12 3.29
N ASN A 240 -3.50 11.90 3.80
CA ASN A 240 -2.40 11.01 3.43
C ASN A 240 -2.58 10.52 1.99
N TRP A 241 -1.51 10.59 1.18
CA TRP A 241 -1.48 9.91 -0.11
C TRP A 241 -1.02 8.47 0.10
N GLU A 242 -1.86 7.53 -0.34
CA GLU A 242 -1.60 6.09 -0.34
C GLU A 242 -1.42 5.62 -1.77
N CYS A 243 -0.64 4.55 -1.95
CA CYS A 243 -0.37 3.93 -3.25
C CYS A 243 -0.13 4.95 -4.37
N PRO A 244 0.82 5.91 -4.22
CA PRO A 244 1.18 6.77 -5.32
C PRO A 244 1.65 5.91 -6.51
N ASP A 245 1.49 6.42 -7.72
CA ASP A 245 2.07 5.83 -8.91
C ASP A 245 2.56 6.95 -9.84
N PHE A 246 3.61 6.68 -10.61
CA PHE A 246 4.22 7.64 -11.52
C PHE A 246 4.89 6.91 -12.69
N PHE A 247 4.39 7.15 -13.90
CA PHE A 247 4.81 6.51 -15.15
C PHE A 247 4.79 7.49 -16.32
#